data_AF-A0A3M1YLS8-F1
#
_entry.id   AF-A0A3M1YLS8-F1
#
_cell.length_a   1.000
_cell.length_b   1.000
_cell.length_c   1.000
_cell.angle_alpha   90.00
_cell.angle_beta   90.00
_cell.angle_gamma   90.00
#
_symmetry.space_group_name_H-M   'P 1'
#
loop_
_entity.id
_entity.type
_entity.pdbx_description
1 polymer ?
#
loop_
_entity_poly.entity_id
_entity_poly.type
_entity_poly.pdbx_seq_one_letter_code
_entity_poly.pdbx_strand_id
1 'polypeptide(L)'
;NRPVASGVFGSFSDAPGIPVTDEDGNYVYNSDGTVKIEKGSVFREELQEITWGFGTEYWYGDQFALRAGYFWEHPRKGNRRFVTLGAGLKYNVFALDFSYLIPAYFNAAQATQKSPLQNTLRFTLKFNFEGLKSEQENG
;
A
#
# COMPACT_ATOMS: atom_id res chain seq x y z
N ASN A 1 8.17 -18.26 -8.51
CA ASN A 1 7.07 -17.55 -7.83
C ASN A 1 7.40 -17.34 -6.36
N ARG A 2 7.90 -16.16 -5.98
CA ARG A 2 8.01 -15.81 -4.56
C ARG A 2 6.64 -15.30 -4.12
N PRO A 3 5.99 -15.90 -3.11
CA PRO A 3 4.71 -15.40 -2.61
C PRO A 3 4.90 -13.99 -2.10
N VAL A 4 3.91 -13.11 -2.34
CA VAL A 4 3.89 -11.70 -1.90
C VAL A 4 4.18 -11.52 -0.40
N ALA A 5 3.91 -12.54 0.41
CA ALA A 5 4.28 -12.58 1.82
C ALA A 5 5.81 -12.52 2.04
N SER A 6 6.62 -13.23 1.25
CA SER A 6 8.09 -13.24 1.38
C SER A 6 8.73 -11.90 1.01
N GLY A 7 8.09 -11.10 0.16
CA GLY A 7 8.58 -9.76 -0.20
C GLY A 7 8.35 -8.73 0.91
N VAL A 8 7.25 -8.85 1.65
CA VAL A 8 6.96 -7.99 2.80
C VAL A 8 7.88 -8.30 3.99
N PHE A 9 8.20 -9.58 4.22
CA PHE A 9 9.09 -9.97 5.32
C PHE A 9 10.59 -9.93 4.99
N GLY A 10 10.96 -9.80 3.71
CA GLY A 10 12.35 -9.87 3.26
C GLY A 10 13.12 -8.55 3.37
N SER A 11 12.45 -7.39 3.45
CA SER A 11 13.16 -6.10 3.55
C SER A 11 13.55 -5.73 4.99
N PHE A 12 13.06 -6.47 5.99
CA PHE A 12 13.38 -6.24 7.40
C PHE A 12 14.84 -6.56 7.78
N SER A 13 15.64 -7.18 6.90
CA SER A 13 17.06 -7.49 7.20
C SER A 13 18.06 -6.49 6.63
N ASP A 14 17.62 -5.40 5.99
CA ASP A 14 18.49 -4.47 5.23
C ASP A 14 18.57 -3.06 5.83
N ALA A 15 17.97 -2.81 7.01
CA ALA A 15 18.02 -1.50 7.65
C ALA A 15 19.40 -1.25 8.29
N PRO A 16 20.20 -0.26 7.80
CA PRO A 16 21.59 -0.09 8.21
C PRO A 16 21.78 0.50 9.63
N GLY A 17 20.71 0.98 10.28
CA GLY A 17 20.79 1.63 11.58
C GLY A 17 21.48 3.00 11.53
N ILE A 18 21.42 3.76 12.62
CA ILE A 18 22.01 5.09 12.75
C ILE A 18 23.37 4.91 13.44
N PRO A 19 24.47 5.34 12.80
CA PRO A 19 25.80 5.23 13.39
C PRO A 19 25.95 6.23 14.55
N VAL A 20 26.61 5.80 15.64
CA VAL A 20 26.97 6.66 16.76
C VAL A 20 28.15 7.52 16.34
N THR A 21 27.99 8.82 16.55
CA THR A 21 28.98 9.84 16.23
C THR A 21 29.49 10.46 17.53
N ASP A 22 30.80 10.67 17.63
CA ASP A 22 31.43 11.35 18.78
C ASP A 22 31.15 12.87 18.75
N GLU A 23 31.52 13.62 19.81
CA GLU A 23 31.30 15.08 19.89
C GLU A 23 31.91 15.88 18.72
N ASP A 24 32.92 15.32 18.05
CA ASP A 24 33.60 15.91 16.88
C ASP A 24 33.01 15.52 15.52
N GLY A 25 31.91 14.77 15.47
CA GLY A 25 31.28 14.40 14.19
C GLY A 25 31.86 13.14 13.52
N ASN A 26 32.77 12.42 14.18
CA ASN A 26 33.39 11.19 13.66
C ASN A 26 32.63 9.92 14.09
N TYR A 27 32.55 8.92 13.21
CA TYR A 27 31.92 7.62 13.52
C TYR A 27 32.71 6.86 14.58
N VAL A 28 32.03 6.39 15.63
CA VAL A 28 32.64 5.56 16.67
C VAL A 28 32.69 4.12 16.16
N TYR A 29 33.86 3.50 16.13
CA TYR A 29 34.04 2.10 15.73
C TYR A 29 34.14 1.18 16.96
N ASN A 30 33.55 -0.02 16.89
CA ASN A 30 33.77 -1.08 17.87
C ASN A 30 35.17 -1.69 17.70
N SER A 31 35.63 -2.44 18.70
CA SER A 31 36.94 -3.12 18.70
C SER A 31 37.16 -4.09 17.52
N ASP A 32 36.08 -4.46 16.81
CA ASP A 32 36.09 -5.35 15.65
C ASP A 32 36.12 -4.59 14.30
N GLY A 33 36.29 -3.26 14.31
CA GLY A 33 36.37 -2.42 13.11
C GLY A 33 35.03 -2.06 12.46
N THR A 34 33.90 -2.43 13.06
CA THR A 34 32.54 -2.07 12.61
C THR A 34 32.07 -0.77 13.26
N VAL A 35 31.24 0.03 12.56
CA VAL A 35 30.66 1.26 13.14
C VAL A 35 29.68 0.89 14.27
N LYS A 36 29.80 1.57 15.41
CA LYS A 36 28.93 1.40 16.57
C LYS A 36 27.55 1.97 16.24
N ILE A 37 26.55 1.11 16.17
CA ILE A 37 25.16 1.50 15.92
C ILE A 37 24.50 1.81 17.26
N GLU A 38 23.67 2.86 17.31
CA GLU A 38 22.94 3.21 18.52
C GLU A 38 21.94 2.10 18.86
N LYS A 39 21.97 1.62 20.11
CA LYS A 39 21.13 0.49 20.55
C LYS A 39 19.65 0.86 20.42
N GLY A 40 18.94 0.20 19.50
CA GLY A 40 17.53 0.44 19.21
C GLY A 40 17.26 1.39 18.03
N SER A 41 18.29 1.95 17.39
CA SER A 41 18.08 2.77 16.19
C SER A 41 17.57 1.95 15.02
N VAL A 42 18.04 0.71 14.86
CA VAL A 42 17.60 -0.24 13.83
C VAL A 42 16.11 -0.50 13.97
N PHE A 43 15.66 -0.88 15.18
CA PHE A 43 14.24 -1.08 15.47
C PHE A 43 13.40 0.19 15.29
N ARG A 44 13.92 1.36 15.67
CA ARG A 44 13.23 2.64 15.47
C ARG A 44 13.10 3.02 13.99
N GLU A 45 14.09 2.68 13.18
CA GLU A 45 14.08 2.86 11.72
C GLU A 45 13.15 1.87 11.03
N GLU A 46 13.10 0.61 11.51
CA GLU A 46 12.16 -0.41 11.06
C GLU A 46 10.70 -0.04 11.36
N LEU A 47 10.41 0.50 12.55
CA LEU A 47 9.06 0.98 12.88
C LEU A 47 8.60 2.12 11.95
N GLN A 48 9.55 2.91 11.43
CA GLN A 48 9.29 3.95 10.42
C GLN A 48 9.09 3.37 9.02
N GLU A 49 9.32 2.08 8.79
CA GLU A 49 9.04 1.40 7.52
C GLU A 49 7.64 0.78 7.47
N ILE A 50 6.92 0.77 8.59
CA ILE A 50 5.60 0.16 8.66
C ILE A 50 4.61 0.95 7.80
N THR A 51 4.03 0.24 6.84
CA THR A 51 2.92 0.71 6.02
C THR A 51 1.61 0.22 6.62
N TRP A 52 0.62 1.11 6.69
CA TRP A 52 -0.69 0.83 7.26
C TRP A 52 -1.75 0.92 6.17
N GLY A 53 -2.60 -0.10 6.07
CA GLY A 53 -3.70 -0.14 5.12
C GLY A 53 -4.96 -0.64 5.80
N PHE A 54 -6.06 0.08 5.65
CA PHE A 54 -7.38 -0.34 6.10
C PHE A 54 -8.37 -0.25 4.94
N GLY A 55 -9.32 -1.19 4.88
CA GLY A 55 -10.35 -1.20 3.86
C GLY A 55 -11.63 -1.82 4.36
N THR A 56 -12.75 -1.28 3.90
CA THR A 56 -14.10 -1.77 4.16
C THR A 56 -14.83 -2.00 2.85
N GLU A 57 -15.62 -3.06 2.83
CA GLU A 57 -16.46 -3.44 1.68
C GLU A 57 -17.87 -3.74 2.17
N TYR A 58 -18.85 -3.24 1.44
CA TYR A 58 -20.27 -3.42 1.73
C TYR A 58 -21.01 -3.85 0.47
N TRP A 59 -21.74 -4.97 0.54
CA TRP A 59 -22.57 -5.47 -0.54
C TRP A 59 -24.04 -5.23 -0.26
N TYR A 60 -24.74 -4.71 -1.25
CA TYR A 60 -26.18 -4.55 -1.23
C TYR A 60 -26.82 -5.47 -2.27
N GLY A 61 -27.57 -6.46 -1.77
CA GLY A 61 -28.32 -7.41 -2.60
C GLY A 61 -27.46 -8.21 -3.58
N ASP A 62 -26.18 -8.44 -3.26
CA ASP A 62 -25.18 -9.12 -4.12
C ASP A 62 -24.98 -8.53 -5.53
N GLN A 63 -25.59 -7.38 -5.80
CA GLN A 63 -25.58 -6.69 -7.08
C GLN A 63 -24.79 -5.39 -7.00
N PHE A 64 -24.85 -4.68 -5.88
CA PHE A 64 -24.11 -3.43 -5.71
C PHE A 64 -23.04 -3.59 -4.64
N ALA A 65 -21.82 -3.16 -4.91
CA ALA A 65 -20.74 -3.11 -3.93
C ALA A 65 -20.31 -1.67 -3.70
N LEU A 66 -20.03 -1.32 -2.44
CA LEU A 66 -19.34 -0.09 -2.06
C LEU A 66 -18.05 -0.46 -1.34
N ARG A 67 -16.96 0.17 -1.74
CA ARG A 67 -15.63 -0.06 -1.20
C ARG A 67 -15.01 1.25 -0.77
N ALA A 68 -14.40 1.26 0.40
CA ALA A 68 -13.58 2.37 0.85
C ALA A 68 -12.28 1.83 1.42
N GLY A 69 -11.17 2.50 1.16
CA GLY A 69 -9.87 2.14 1.67
C GLY A 69 -9.07 3.36 2.07
N TYR A 70 -8.17 3.16 3.01
CA TYR A 70 -7.19 4.14 3.44
C TYR A 70 -5.82 3.47 3.48
N PHE A 71 -4.85 4.12 2.85
CA PHE A 71 -3.48 3.67 2.83
C PHE A 71 -2.57 4.79 3.32
N TRP A 72 -1.66 4.43 4.21
CA TRP A 72 -0.71 5.33 4.82
C TRP A 72 0.67 4.69 4.85
N GLU A 73 1.64 5.44 4.34
CA GLU A 73 3.06 5.11 4.39
C GLU A 73 3.82 6.25 5.08
N HIS A 74 4.92 5.91 5.73
CA HIS A 74 5.74 6.88 6.46
C HIS A 74 6.44 7.86 5.50
N PRO A 75 6.58 9.16 5.86
CA PRO A 75 7.17 10.18 4.98
C PRO A 75 8.62 9.91 4.55
N ARG A 76 9.37 9.19 5.38
CA ARG A 76 10.81 8.92 5.20
C ARG A 76 11.10 7.77 4.21
N LYS A 77 10.10 6.96 3.85
CA LYS A 77 10.24 5.84 2.90
C LYS A 77 9.73 6.20 1.51
N GLY A 78 8.44 6.53 1.41
CA GLY A 78 7.80 6.84 0.13
C GLY A 78 6.70 7.88 0.21
N ASN A 79 6.27 8.27 1.43
CA ASN A 79 5.22 9.26 1.69
C ASN A 79 3.91 8.98 0.93
N ARG A 80 3.56 7.74 0.58
CA ARG A 80 2.32 7.46 -0.15
C ARG A 80 1.14 7.42 0.81
N ARG A 81 0.22 8.38 0.67
CA ARG A 81 -0.99 8.46 1.49
C ARG A 81 -2.19 8.72 0.60
N PHE A 82 -3.15 7.79 0.60
CA PHE A 82 -4.33 7.92 -0.25
C PHE A 82 -5.54 7.21 0.35
N VAL A 83 -6.71 7.79 0.11
CA VAL A 83 -8.02 7.18 0.29
C VAL A 83 -8.44 6.59 -1.06
N THR A 84 -9.00 5.40 -1.06
CA THR A 84 -9.67 4.82 -2.21
C THR A 84 -11.16 4.75 -1.95
N LEU A 85 -11.97 5.12 -2.94
CA LEU A 85 -13.40 4.91 -2.94
C LEU A 85 -13.75 4.11 -4.18
N GLY A 86 -14.69 3.18 -4.07
CA GLY A 86 -15.10 2.37 -5.20
C GLY A 86 -16.55 1.95 -5.10
N ALA A 87 -17.13 1.69 -6.27
CA ALA A 87 -18.47 1.16 -6.42
C ALA A 87 -18.44 0.05 -7.46
N GLY A 88 -19.15 -1.04 -7.20
CA GLY A 88 -19.28 -2.17 -8.12
C GLY A 88 -20.75 -2.45 -8.44
N LEU A 89 -21.00 -2.91 -9.66
CA LEU A 89 -22.28 -3.44 -10.12
C LEU A 89 -22.04 -4.84 -10.68
N LYS A 90 -22.79 -5.82 -10.21
CA LYS A 90 -22.78 -7.21 -10.68
C LYS A 90 -24.14 -7.55 -11.24
N TYR A 91 -24.13 -8.05 -12.47
CA TYR A 91 -25.26 -8.65 -13.16
C TYR A 91 -24.85 -10.04 -13.64
N ASN A 92 -25.77 -10.99 -13.75
CA ASN A 92 -25.50 -12.44 -13.89
C ASN A 92 -24.20 -12.84 -14.63
N VAL A 93 -23.93 -12.23 -15.79
CA VAL A 93 -22.77 -12.53 -16.64
C VAL A 93 -21.74 -11.39 -16.77
N PHE A 94 -22.02 -10.20 -16.22
CA PHE A 94 -21.13 -9.04 -16.30
C PHE A 94 -20.97 -8.35 -14.94
N ALA A 95 -19.74 -7.95 -14.59
CA ALA A 95 -19.50 -7.10 -13.44
C ALA A 95 -18.65 -5.88 -13.82
N LEU A 96 -19.06 -4.73 -13.33
CA LEU A 96 -18.44 -3.44 -13.52
C LEU A 96 -17.94 -2.94 -12.16
N ASP A 97 -16.67 -2.58 -12.06
CA ASP A 97 -16.12 -1.93 -10.87
C ASP A 97 -15.52 -0.58 -11.24
N PHE A 98 -15.84 0.43 -10.44
CA PHE A 98 -15.30 1.78 -10.50
C PHE A 98 -14.50 2.04 -9.24
N SER A 99 -13.32 2.63 -9.38
CA SER A 99 -12.50 3.04 -8.25
C SER A 99 -11.86 4.40 -8.50
N TYR A 100 -11.86 5.23 -7.47
CA TYR A 100 -11.28 6.55 -7.44
C TYR A 100 -10.28 6.65 -6.30
N LEU A 101 -9.11 7.20 -6.59
CA LEU A 101 -8.02 7.37 -5.64
C LEU A 101 -7.85 8.85 -5.32
N ILE A 102 -8.05 9.18 -4.05
CA ILE A 102 -7.94 10.53 -3.50
C ILE A 102 -6.63 10.60 -2.70
N PRO A 103 -5.68 11.46 -3.07
CA PRO A 103 -4.48 11.66 -2.27
C PRO A 103 -4.83 12.29 -0.91
N ALA A 104 -4.36 11.68 0.18
CA ALA A 104 -4.62 12.13 1.55
C ALA A 104 -3.46 12.99 2.09
N TYR A 105 -3.02 13.98 1.29
CA TYR A 105 -1.99 14.94 1.68
C TYR A 105 -2.62 16.17 2.34
N PHE A 106 -2.72 16.16 3.66
CA PHE A 106 -3.35 17.26 4.42
C PHE A 106 -2.42 18.47 4.65
N ASN A 107 -1.13 18.37 4.31
CA ASN A 107 -0.16 19.46 4.46
C ASN A 107 0.49 19.84 3.12
N ALA A 108 0.48 21.14 2.79
CA ALA A 108 1.01 21.68 1.53
C ALA A 108 2.51 21.39 1.29
N ALA A 109 3.30 21.25 2.37
CA ALA A 109 4.72 20.89 2.30
C ALA A 109 4.97 19.40 1.92
N GLN A 110 3.96 18.54 2.03
CA GLN A 110 4.02 17.12 1.68
C GLN A 110 3.36 16.79 0.34
N ALA A 111 2.72 17.79 -0.31
CA ALA A 111 2.03 17.66 -1.59
C ALA A 111 2.98 17.64 -2.80
N THR A 112 4.29 17.82 -2.59
CA THR A 112 5.32 17.87 -3.64
C THR A 112 5.49 16.54 -4.37
N GLN A 113 5.02 15.43 -3.79
CA GLN A 113 4.86 14.17 -4.51
C GLN A 113 3.51 14.11 -5.20
N LYS A 114 3.39 14.80 -6.35
CA LYS A 114 2.35 14.54 -7.34
C LYS A 114 2.49 13.11 -7.83
N SER A 115 1.78 12.17 -7.20
CA SER A 115 1.72 10.80 -7.70
C SER A 115 1.00 10.83 -9.05
N PRO A 116 1.56 10.30 -10.14
CA PRO A 116 0.93 10.30 -11.47
C PRO A 116 -0.39 9.52 -11.55
N LEU A 117 -0.80 8.83 -10.46
CA LEU A 117 -2.11 8.19 -10.29
C LEU A 117 -3.14 9.07 -9.56
N GLN A 118 -2.83 10.33 -9.24
CA GLN A 118 -3.80 11.25 -8.64
C GLN A 118 -5.01 11.44 -9.57
N ASN A 119 -6.22 11.39 -9.00
CA ASN A 119 -7.50 11.56 -9.70
C ASN A 119 -7.74 10.57 -10.84
N THR A 120 -7.12 9.39 -10.80
CA THR A 120 -7.38 8.36 -11.80
C THR A 120 -8.69 7.65 -11.48
N LEU A 121 -9.63 7.67 -12.44
CA LEU A 121 -10.79 6.80 -12.44
C LEU A 121 -10.38 5.46 -13.04
N ARG A 122 -10.38 4.40 -12.23
CA ARG A 122 -10.17 3.04 -12.71
C ARG A 122 -11.52 2.39 -12.97
N PHE A 123 -11.72 1.89 -14.18
CA PHE A 123 -12.84 1.04 -14.54
C PHE A 123 -12.35 -0.38 -14.76
N THR A 124 -13.15 -1.37 -14.38
CA THR A 124 -12.85 -2.78 -14.60
C THR A 124 -14.13 -3.48 -15.04
N LEU A 125 -14.04 -4.22 -16.15
CA LEU A 125 -15.14 -5.00 -16.70
C LEU A 125 -14.75 -6.48 -16.63
N LYS A 126 -15.60 -7.26 -15.95
CA LYS A 126 -15.45 -8.71 -15.77
C LYS A 126 -16.58 -9.41 -16.50
N PHE A 127 -16.23 -10.45 -17.25
CA PHE A 127 -17.17 -11.33 -17.94
C PHE A 127 -17.10 -12.73 -17.33
N ASN A 128 -18.25 -13.28 -16.97
CA ASN A 128 -18.35 -14.67 -16.52
C ASN A 128 -18.88 -15.55 -17.67
N PHE A 129 -17.98 -16.33 -18.29
CA PHE A 129 -18.30 -17.18 -19.44
C PHE A 129 -19.07 -18.47 -19.10
N GLU A 130 -19.08 -18.87 -17.83
CA GLU A 130 -19.79 -20.08 -17.38
C GLU A 130 -21.29 -19.84 -17.22
N GLY A 131 -21.67 -18.64 -16.75
CA GLY A 131 -23.07 -18.19 -16.78
C GLY A 131 -23.61 -17.98 -18.20
N LEU A 132 -22.77 -17.58 -19.15
CA LEU A 132 -23.18 -17.39 -20.55
C LEU A 132 -23.54 -18.70 -21.26
N LYS A 133 -22.86 -19.81 -20.94
CA LYS A 133 -23.15 -21.12 -21.55
C LYS A 133 -24.45 -21.75 -21.03
N SER A 134 -24.76 -21.58 -19.75
CA SER A 134 -25.96 -22.16 -19.14
C SER A 134 -27.26 -21.44 -19.53
N GLU A 135 -27.20 -20.15 -19.90
CA GLU A 135 -28.35 -19.39 -20.43
C GLU A 135 -28.67 -19.78 -21.89
N GLN A 136 -27.67 -20.17 -22.69
CA GLN A 136 -27.87 -20.60 -24.09
C GLN A 136 -28.35 -22.06 -24.22
N GLU A 137 -28.14 -22.91 -23.22
CA GLU A 137 -28.64 -24.29 -23.24
C GLU A 137 -30.10 -24.42 -22.76
N ASN A 138 -30.68 -23.37 -22.15
CA ASN A 138 -32.05 -23.37 -21.62
C ASN A 138 -33.05 -22.48 -22.39
N GLY A 139 -32.67 -21.94 -23.55
CA GLY A 139 -33.55 -21.19 -24.46
C GLY A 139 -33.62 -21.85 -25.84
#